data_AF-K1TXV3-F1
#
_entry.id   AF-K1TXV3-F1
#
_cell.length_a   1.000
_cell.length_b   1.000
_cell.length_c   1.000
_cell.angle_alpha   90.00
_cell.angle_beta   90.00
_cell.angle_gamma   90.00
#
_symmetry.space_group_name_H-M   'P 1'
#
loop_
_entity.id
_entity.type
_entity.pdbx_description
1 polymer ?
#
loop_
_entity_poly.entity_id
_entity_poly.type
_entity_poly.pdbx_seq_one_letter_code
_entity_poly.pdbx_strand_id
1 'polypeptide(L)'
;MSITGCFLVLFILFHMSMNIVAIFSPEAYNTVCAFLGANWYALVGTLVLVAGILIHFIYALVLTVNNYKARGSQRYAVTVK
;
A
#
# COMPACT_ATOMS: atom_id res chain seq x y z
N MET A 1 0.95 -8.10 -6.63
CA MET A 1 2.12 -9.02 -6.65
C MET A 1 3.00 -8.82 -5.43
N SER A 2 3.87 -9.78 -5.10
CA SER A 2 4.58 -9.81 -3.80
C SER A 2 5.52 -8.62 -3.56
N ILE A 3 6.35 -8.24 -4.54
CA ILE A 3 7.32 -7.12 -4.37
C ILE A 3 6.59 -5.79 -4.17
N THR A 4 5.68 -5.44 -5.09
CA THR A 4 4.90 -4.20 -4.97
C THR A 4 3.99 -4.22 -3.74
N GLY A 5 3.50 -5.39 -3.32
CA GLY A 5 2.75 -5.56 -2.09
C GLY A 5 3.59 -5.28 -0.85
N CYS A 6 4.80 -5.82 -0.78
CA CYS A 6 5.74 -5.56 0.31
C CYS A 6 6.06 -4.05 0.42
N PHE A 7 6.35 -3.40 -0.70
CA PHE A 7 6.55 -1.95 -0.76
C PHE A 7 5.36 -1.18 -0.17
N LEU A 8 4.14 -1.50 -0.60
CA LEU A 8 2.93 -0.82 -0.12
C LEU A 8 2.66 -1.10 1.37
N VAL A 9 2.93 -2.31 1.85
CA VAL A 9 2.82 -2.66 3.28
C VAL A 9 3.82 -1.86 4.13
N LEU A 10 5.07 -1.75 3.68
CA LEU A 10 6.06 -0.92 4.36
C LEU A 10 5.66 0.56 4.35
N PHE A 11 5.11 1.05 3.23
CA PHE A 11 4.59 2.40 3.14
C PHE A 11 3.47 2.66 4.15
N ILE A 12 2.45 1.81 4.23
CA ILE A 12 1.35 2.01 5.20
C ILE A 12 1.83 1.86 6.65
N LEU A 13 2.80 0.99 6.92
CA LEU A 13 3.39 0.85 8.25
C LEU A 13 4.13 2.14 8.65
N PHE A 14 4.96 2.68 7.75
CA PHE A 14 5.61 3.97 7.95
C PHE A 14 4.59 5.09 8.14
N HIS A 15 3.60 5.18 7.24
CA HIS A 15 2.55 6.18 7.25
C HIS A 15 1.76 6.15 8.57
N MET A 16 1.33 4.98 9.03
CA MET A 16 0.65 4.85 10.31
C MET A 16 1.57 5.27 11.47
N SER A 17 2.81 4.78 11.48
CA SER A 17 3.76 5.04 12.57
C SER A 17 4.01 6.54 12.76
N MET A 18 4.22 7.27 11.66
CA MET A 18 4.43 8.72 11.72
C MET A 18 3.16 9.50 12.12
N ASN A 19 1.96 9.02 11.76
CA ASN A 19 0.69 9.67 12.12
C ASN A 19 0.32 9.43 13.59
N ILE A 20 0.67 8.27 14.15
CA ILE A 20 0.44 7.98 15.58
C ILE A 20 1.17 8.99 16.48
N VAL A 21 2.29 9.57 16.03
CA VAL A 21 3.01 10.63 16.75
C VAL A 21 2.08 11.79 17.13
N ALA A 22 1.07 12.11 16.31
CA ALA A 22 0.09 13.16 16.58
C ALA A 22 -0.67 12.96 17.90
N ILE A 23 -0.83 11.72 18.36
CA ILE A 23 -1.51 11.39 19.62
C ILE A 23 -0.64 11.77 20.83
N PHE A 24 0.68 11.69 20.70
CA PHE A 24 1.62 11.88 21.80
C PHE A 24 2.20 13.29 21.87
N SER A 25 2.48 13.91 20.72
CA SER A 25 3.09 15.24 20.67
C SER A 25 2.76 15.97 19.36
N PRO A 26 2.04 17.10 19.42
CA PRO A 26 1.81 17.97 18.26
C PRO A 26 3.11 18.53 17.67
N GLU A 27 4.10 18.84 18.50
CA GLU A 27 5.39 19.39 18.05
C GLU A 27 6.21 18.35 17.25
N ALA A 28 6.27 17.12 17.75
CA ALA A 28 6.95 16.03 17.04
C ALA A 28 6.24 15.70 15.72
N TYR A 29 4.91 15.69 15.71
CA TYR A 29 4.13 15.51 14.48
C TYR A 29 4.36 16.64 13.48
N ASN A 30 4.39 17.90 13.92
CA ASN A 30 4.69 19.04 13.05
C ASN A 30 6.11 18.96 12.45
N THR A 31 7.07 18.41 13.17
CA THR A 31 8.43 18.16 12.64
C THR A 31 8.39 17.12 11.50
N VAL A 32 7.63 16.04 11.68
CA VAL A 32 7.37 15.07 10.60
C VAL A 32 6.69 15.75 9.40
N CYS A 33 5.68 16.59 9.63
CA CYS A 33 4.99 17.33 8.58
C CYS A 33 5.91 18.32 7.86
N ALA A 34 6.85 18.97 8.56
CA ALA A 34 7.83 19.86 7.93
C ALA A 34 8.80 19.07 7.04
N PHE A 35 9.21 17.87 7.47
CA PHE A 35 10.06 16.98 6.69
C PHE A 35 9.32 16.41 5.46
N LEU A 36 8.11 15.87 5.63
CA LEU A 36 7.35 15.21 4.56
C LEU A 36 6.33 16.12 3.86
N GLY A 37 6.36 17.42 4.15
CA GLY A 37 5.46 18.43 3.59
C GLY A 37 5.71 18.66 2.10
N ALA A 38 5.35 19.84 1.57
CA ALA A 38 5.45 20.18 0.16
C ALA A 38 6.91 20.39 -0.34
N ASN A 39 7.82 19.48 0.01
CA ASN A 39 9.18 19.39 -0.49
C ASN A 39 9.20 18.62 -1.83
N TRP A 40 10.16 18.94 -2.70
CA TRP A 40 10.26 18.35 -4.03
C TRP A 40 10.40 16.81 -4.02
N TYR A 41 11.14 16.26 -3.05
CA TYR A 41 11.30 14.81 -2.90
C TYR A 41 10.02 14.13 -2.41
N ALA A 42 9.18 14.81 -1.62
CA ALA A 42 7.89 14.29 -1.17
C ALA A 42 6.90 14.20 -2.35
N LEU A 43 6.98 15.16 -3.29
CA LEU A 43 6.23 15.10 -4.54
C LEU A 43 6.68 13.90 -5.41
N VAL A 44 8.00 13.70 -5.58
CA VAL A 44 8.53 12.53 -6.29
C VAL A 44 8.10 11.23 -5.61
N GLY A 45 8.21 11.15 -4.28
CA GLY A 45 7.74 10.01 -3.49
C GLY A 45 6.25 9.72 -3.69
N THR A 46 5.43 10.76 -3.81
CA THR A 46 4.00 10.63 -4.10
C THR A 46 3.75 10.05 -5.49
N LEU A 47 4.47 10.51 -6.51
CA LEU A 47 4.38 9.96 -7.85
C LEU A 47 4.80 8.47 -7.89
N VAL A 48 5.90 8.13 -7.18
CA VAL A 48 6.35 6.74 -7.03
C VAL A 48 5.28 5.88 -6.35
N LEU A 49 4.65 6.39 -5.29
CA LEU A 49 3.58 5.68 -4.59
C LEU A 49 2.37 5.44 -5.50
N VAL A 50 1.91 6.46 -6.22
CA VAL A 50 0.80 6.33 -7.18
C VAL A 50 1.12 5.28 -8.23
N ALA A 51 2.32 5.33 -8.82
CA ALA A 51 2.76 4.31 -9.78
C ALA A 51 2.78 2.90 -9.15
N GLY A 52 3.30 2.77 -7.94
CA GLY A 52 3.34 1.50 -7.19
C GLY A 52 1.95 0.92 -6.95
N ILE A 53 0.98 1.76 -6.56
CA ILE A 53 -0.42 1.36 -6.38
C ILE A 53 -1.01 0.88 -7.70
N LEU A 54 -0.86 1.66 -8.79
CA LEU A 54 -1.41 1.30 -10.10
C LEU A 54 -0.85 -0.04 -10.59
N ILE A 55 0.47 -0.22 -10.54
CA ILE A 55 1.12 -1.47 -10.95
C ILE A 55 0.63 -2.63 -10.09
N HIS A 56 0.57 -2.46 -8.77
CA HIS A 56 0.10 -3.51 -7.87
C HIS A 56 -1.34 -3.93 -8.18
N PHE A 57 -2.23 -2.94 -8.35
CA PHE A 57 -3.65 -3.14 -8.56
C PHE A 57 -3.94 -3.78 -9.91
N ILE A 58 -3.33 -3.30 -10.99
CA ILE A 58 -3.49 -3.89 -12.33
C ILE A 58 -3.09 -5.37 -12.32
N TYR A 59 -1.92 -5.69 -11.76
CA TYR A 59 -1.49 -7.09 -11.67
C TYR A 59 -2.42 -7.94 -10.79
N ALA A 60 -2.94 -7.39 -9.70
CA ALA A 60 -3.90 -8.09 -8.85
C ALA A 60 -5.18 -8.43 -9.63
N LEU A 61 -5.70 -7.50 -10.44
CA LEU A 61 -6.86 -7.74 -11.30
C LEU A 61 -6.58 -8.79 -12.37
N VAL A 62 -5.44 -8.68 -13.08
CA VAL A 62 -5.03 -9.66 -14.10
C VAL A 62 -4.96 -11.07 -13.50
N LEU A 63 -4.31 -11.22 -12.36
CA LEU A 63 -4.18 -12.51 -11.69
C LEU A 63 -5.52 -13.02 -11.15
N THR A 64 -6.38 -12.14 -10.67
CA THR A 64 -7.73 -12.51 -10.24
C THR A 64 -8.52 -13.13 -11.39
N VAL A 65 -8.49 -12.49 -12.57
CA VAL A 65 -9.16 -13.01 -13.77
C VAL A 65 -8.51 -14.30 -14.26
N ASN A 66 -7.19 -14.38 -14.29
CA ASN A 66 -6.47 -15.58 -14.74
C ASN A 66 -6.75 -16.77 -13.81
N ASN A 67 -6.69 -16.56 -12.50
CA ASN A 67 -6.98 -17.60 -11.50
C ASN A 67 -8.45 -18.03 -11.56
N TYR A 68 -9.37 -17.08 -11.79
CA TYR A 68 -10.78 -17.40 -11.98
C TYR A 68 -11.01 -18.31 -13.19
N LYS A 69 -10.41 -17.96 -14.34
CA LYS A 69 -10.50 -18.77 -15.57
C LYS A 69 -9.86 -20.14 -15.39
N ALA A 70 -8.67 -20.21 -14.78
CA ALA A 70 -7.93 -21.46 -14.56
C ALA A 70 -8.66 -22.41 -13.60
N ARG A 71 -9.41 -21.88 -12.63
CA ARG A 71 -10.17 -22.68 -11.67
C ARG A 71 -11.43 -23.33 -12.26
N GLY A 72 -12.00 -22.76 -13.31
CA GLY A 72 -13.21 -23.29 -13.93
C GLY A 72 -14.39 -23.39 -12.95
N SER A 73 -15.06 -24.56 -12.89
CA SER A 73 -16.19 -24.81 -11.99
C SER A 73 -15.80 -25.13 -10.54
N GLN A 74 -14.50 -25.30 -10.25
CA GLN A 74 -14.05 -25.65 -8.91
C GLN A 74 -14.27 -24.46 -7.97
N ARG A 75 -14.94 -24.69 -6.84
CA ARG A 75 -15.05 -23.69 -5.76
C ARG A 75 -13.80 -23.77 -4.88
N TYR A 76 -13.52 -22.68 -4.14
CA TYR A 76 -12.52 -22.75 -3.08
C TYR A 76 -12.88 -23.89 -2.12
N ALA A 77 -11.89 -24.68 -1.72
CA ALA A 77 -12.07 -25.68 -0.68
C ALA A 77 -12.35 -24.95 0.64
N VAL A 78 -13.62 -24.76 0.93
CA VAL A 78 -14.08 -24.31 2.24
C VAL A 78 -14.39 -25.60 2.99
N THR A 79 -13.66 -25.89 4.06
CA THR A 79 -14.07 -26.93 5.00
C THR A 79 -15.36 -26.47 5.66
N VAL A 80 -16.49 -26.93 5.12
CA VAL A 80 -17.78 -26.80 5.80
C VAL A 80 -17.68 -27.69 7.04
N LYS A 81 -17.67 -27.07 8.21
CA LYS A 81 -17.86 -27.79 9.48
C LYS A 81 -19.33 -28.11 9.65
#